data_AF-A0A2N3B581-F1
#
_entry.id   AF-A0A2N3B581-F1
#
_cell.length_a   1.000
_cell.length_b   1.000
_cell.length_c   1.000
_cell.angle_alpha   90.00
_cell.angle_beta   90.00
_cell.angle_gamma   90.00
#
_symmetry.space_group_name_H-M   'P 1'
#
loop_
_entity.id
_entity.type
_entity.pdbx_description
1 polymer ?
#
loop_
_entity_poly.entity_id
_entity_poly.type
_entity_poly.pdbx_seq_one_letter_code
_entity_poly.pdbx_strand_id
1 'polypeptide(L)' 'MNRLALVLFPMVATTLMGIAIIAVLTMDIWATGQPILWAATAGFALSIPVSWWIGRQITALTGERKDRSPN' A
#
# COMPACT_ATOMS: atom_id res chain seq x y z
N MET A 1 16.86 3.50 6.11
CA MET A 1 15.39 3.67 6.25
C MET A 1 14.62 3.54 4.94
N ASN A 2 15.17 3.87 3.76
CA ASN A 2 14.50 3.56 2.47
C ASN A 2 14.39 2.07 2.15
N ARG A 3 15.32 1.22 2.63
CA ARG A 3 15.34 -0.21 2.27
C ARG A 3 14.12 -0.98 2.76
N LEU A 4 13.63 -0.68 3.98
CA LEU A 4 12.43 -1.34 4.53
C LEU A 4 11.17 -0.90 3.78
N ALA A 5 11.01 0.41 3.54
CA ALA A 5 9.90 0.95 2.76
C ALA A 5 9.90 0.42 1.31
N LEU A 6 11.08 0.28 0.68
CA LEU A 6 11.23 -0.29 -0.67
C LEU A 6 10.81 -1.76 -0.77
N VAL A 7 11.06 -2.57 0.27
CA VAL A 7 10.63 -3.98 0.28
C VAL A 7 9.14 -4.10 0.57
N LEU A 8 8.57 -3.18 1.36
CA LEU A 8 7.12 -3.14 1.63
C LEU A 8 6.31 -2.57 0.47
N PHE A 9 6.90 -1.66 -0.32
CA PHE A 9 6.26 -1.02 -1.47
C PHE A 9 5.56 -2.01 -2.43
N PRO A 10 6.18 -3.09 -2.95
CA PRO A 10 5.51 -4.01 -3.87
C PRO A 10 4.32 -4.74 -3.24
N MET A 11 4.37 -5.04 -1.93
CA MET A 11 3.28 -5.69 -1.23
C MET A 11 2.10 -4.72 -1.01
N VAL A 12 2.40 -3.48 -0.61
CA VAL A 12 1.39 -2.42 -0.46
C VAL A 12 0.80 -2.04 -1.83
N ALA A 13 1.62 -1.95 -2.88
CA ALA A 13 1.17 -1.60 -4.22
C ALA A 13 0.20 -2.64 -4.79
N THR A 14 0.56 -3.92 -4.72
CA THR A 14 -0.28 -5.00 -5.25
C THR A 14 -1.58 -5.15 -4.47
N THR A 15 -1.55 -5.01 -3.14
CA THR A 15 -2.78 -5.04 -2.32
C THR A 15 -3.69 -3.86 -2.61
N LEU A 16 -3.17 -2.63 -2.67
CA LEU A 16 -4.00 -1.44 -2.95
C LEU A 16 -4.58 -1.47 -4.38
N MET A 17 -3.80 -1.91 -5.38
CA MET A 17 -4.31 -2.15 -6.73
C MET A 17 -5.40 -3.21 -6.74
N GLY A 18 -5.19 -4.35 -6.06
CA GLY A 18 -6.18 -5.42 -5.96
C GLY A 18 -7.49 -4.93 -5.36
N ILE A 19 -7.43 -4.18 -4.26
CA ILE A 19 -8.62 -3.57 -3.62
C ILE A 19 -9.34 -2.63 -4.58
N ALA A 20 -8.61 -1.76 -5.30
CA ALA A 20 -9.22 -0.83 -6.26
C ALA A 20 -9.91 -1.55 -7.43
N ILE A 21 -9.28 -2.61 -7.95
CA ILE A 21 -9.86 -3.45 -9.01
C ILE A 21 -11.13 -4.15 -8.50
N ILE A 22 -11.07 -4.77 -7.31
CA ILE A 22 -12.23 -5.43 -6.70
C ILE A 22 -13.36 -4.43 -6.47
N ALA A 23 -13.07 -3.22 -6.00
CA ALA A 23 -14.06 -2.17 -5.79
C ALA A 23 -14.77 -1.79 -7.10
N VAL A 24 -14.02 -1.60 -8.20
CA VAL A 24 -14.61 -1.27 -9.51
C VAL A 24 -15.47 -2.42 -10.05
N LEU A 25 -15.01 -3.67 -9.91
CA LEU A 25 -15.78 -4.84 -10.32
C LEU A 25 -17.03 -5.04 -9.46
N THR A 26 -16.97 -4.70 -8.17
CA THR A 26 -18.11 -4.84 -7.23
C THR A 26 -19.16 -3.76 -7.45
N MET A 27 -18.74 -2.54 -7.82
CA MET A 27 -19.66 -1.44 -8.10
C MET A 27 -20.39 -1.58 -9.46
N ASP A 28 -20.10 -2.63 -10.24
CA ASP A 28 -20.62 -2.87 -11.60
C ASP A 28 -20.51 -1.63 -12.51
N ILE A 29 -19.51 -0.77 -12.24
CA ILE A 29 -19.20 0.41 -13.04
C ILE A 29 -18.46 -0.11 -14.26
N TRP A 30 -19.24 -0.50 -15.28
CA TRP A 30 -18.78 -0.83 -16.62
C TRP A 30 -17.58 -1.78 -16.60
N ALA A 31 -17.83 -3.09 -16.59
CA ALA A 31 -16.84 -4.15 -16.79
C ALA A 31 -16.20 -4.13 -18.20
N THR A 32 -15.80 -2.96 -18.68
CA THR A 32 -15.03 -2.71 -19.89
C THR A 32 -13.54 -2.68 -19.48
N GLY A 33 -12.63 -3.14 -20.33
CA GLY A 33 -11.20 -3.25 -19.95
C GLY A 33 -10.53 -1.93 -19.54
N GLN A 34 -11.03 -0.78 -20.01
CA GLN A 34 -10.49 0.54 -19.72
C GLN A 34 -10.61 0.98 -18.24
N PRO A 35 -11.78 0.93 -17.59
CA PRO A 35 -11.93 1.33 -16.18
C PRO A 35 -11.09 0.52 -15.20
N ILE A 36 -10.84 -0.78 -15.46
CA ILE A 36 -9.92 -1.60 -14.64
C ILE A 36 -8.51 -1.03 -14.68
N LEU A 37 -8.06 -0.58 -15.86
CA LEU A 37 -6.74 0.01 -16.03
C LEU A 37 -6.63 1.33 -15.26
N TRP A 38 -7.67 2.16 -15.28
CA TRP A 38 -7.73 3.40 -14.49
C TRP A 38 -7.71 3.12 -12.98
N ALA A 39 -8.48 2.13 -12.51
CA ALA A 39 -8.51 1.72 -11.11
C ALA A 39 -7.15 1.19 -10.63
N ALA A 40 -6.51 0.38 -11.46
CA ALA A 40 -5.15 -0.10 -11.28
C ALA A 40 -4.15 1.06 -11.15
N THR A 41 -4.15 2.02 -12.08
CA THR A 41 -3.27 3.19 -12.00
C THR A 41 -3.57 4.09 -10.80
N ALA A 42 -4.83 4.24 -10.39
CA ALA A 42 -5.21 4.99 -9.20
C ALA A 42 -4.71 4.32 -7.92
N GLY A 43 -4.89 2.99 -7.80
CA GLY A 43 -4.34 2.21 -6.69
C GLY A 43 -2.81 2.24 -6.63
N PHE A 44 -2.15 2.24 -7.79
CA PHE A 44 -0.70 2.39 -7.86
C PHE A 44 -0.23 3.80 -7.46
N ALA A 45 -0.93 4.84 -7.89
CA ALA A 45 -0.61 6.22 -7.52
C ALA A 45 -0.77 6.45 -6.01
N LEU A 46 -1.84 5.91 -5.42
CA LEU A 46 -2.09 5.97 -3.96
C LEU A 46 -1.10 5.13 -3.15
N SER A 47 -0.55 4.06 -3.73
CA SER A 47 0.46 3.22 -3.08
C SER A 47 1.74 3.99 -2.72
N ILE A 48 2.14 4.96 -3.55
CA ILE A 48 3.36 5.76 -3.34
C ILE A 48 3.35 6.52 -1.99
N PRO A 49 2.35 7.37 -1.68
CA PRO A 49 2.28 8.04 -0.38
C PRO A 49 1.98 7.06 0.76
N VAL A 50 1.17 6.02 0.54
CA VAL A 50 0.82 5.03 1.57
C VAL A 50 2.05 4.25 2.03
N SER A 51 2.94 3.84 1.11
CA SER A 51 4.19 3.16 1.43
C SER A 51 5.09 4.00 2.34
N TRP A 52 5.19 5.31 2.09
CA TRP A 52 5.96 6.22 2.94
C TRP A 52 5.36 6.34 4.34
N TRP A 53 4.03 6.39 4.43
CA TRP A 53 3.32 6.50 5.70
C TRP A 53 3.48 5.25 6.57
N ILE A 54 3.34 4.07 5.96
CA ILE A 54 3.54 2.77 6.63
C ILE A 54 4.99 2.62 7.08
N GLY A 55 5.97 2.99 6.24
CA GLY A 55 7.39 2.96 6.61
C GLY A 55 7.70 3.81 7.84
N ARG A 56 7.03 4.97 7.99
CA ARG A 56 7.17 5.86 9.15
C ARG A 56 6.55 5.27 10.42
N GLN A 57 5.39 4.62 10.31
CA GLN A 57 4.75 3.94 11.45
C GLN A 57 5.57 2.76 11.95
N ILE A 58 6.09 1.92 11.04
CA ILE A 58 6.89 0.75 11.43
C ILE A 58 8.18 1.20 12.13
N THR A 59 8.81 2.27 11.65
CA THR A 59 10.01 2.84 12.29
C THR A 59 9.70 3.39 13.68
N ALA A 60 8.56 4.07 13.85
CA ALA A 60 8.11 4.58 15.15
C ALA A 60 7.85 3.44 16.15
N LEU A 61 7.13 2.39 15.76
CA LEU A 61 6.84 1.23 16.60
C LEU A 61 8.09 0.40 16.94
N THR A 62 9.03 0.31 16.01
CA THR A 62 10.30 -0.41 16.23
C THR A 62 11.21 0.35 17.20
N GLY A 63 11.14 1.68 17.22
CA GLY A 63 11.85 2.52 18.21
C GLY A 63 11.40 2.25 19.64
N GLU A 64 10.09 2.13 19.87
CA GLU A 64 9.53 1.84 21.20
C GLU A 64 9.85 0.43 21.72
N ARG A 65 10.00 -0.56 20.82
CA ARG A 65 10.34 -1.93 21.24
C ARG A 65 11.78 -2.06 21.73
N LYS A 66 12.70 -1.24 21.21
CA LYS A 66 14.12 -1.29 21.61
C LYS A 66 14.35 -0.74 23.02
N ASP A 67 13.53 0.23 23.44
CA ASP A 67 13.49 0.79 24.80
C ASP A 67 13.02 -0.26 25.83
N ARG A 68 11.99 -1.05 25.49
CA ARG A 68 11.38 -2.03 26.40
C ARG A 68 12.09 -3.38 26.51
N SER A 69 13.34 -3.50 26.06
CA SER A 69 14.13 -4.71 26.26
C SER A 69 14.71 -4.71 27.68
N PRO A 70 14.26 -5.58 28.61
CA PRO A 70 14.95 -5.77 29.88
C PRO A 70 16.30 -6.42 29.56
N ASN A 71 17.37 -5.79 30.04
CA ASN A 71 18.72 -6.33 30.09
C ASN A 71 18.87 -7.30 31.26
#